data_AF-A0A2V8PQK9-F1
#
_entry.id   AF-A0A2V8PQK9-F1
#
_cell.length_a   1.000
_cell.length_b   1.000
_cell.length_c   1.000
_cell.angle_alpha   90.00
_cell.angle_beta   90.00
_cell.angle_gamma   90.00
#
_symmetry.space_group_name_H-M   'P 1'
#
loop_
_entity.id
_entity.type
_entity.pdbx_description
1 polymer ?
#
loop_
_entity_poly.entity_id
_entity_poly.type
_entity_poly.pdbx_seq_one_letter_code
_entity_poly.pdbx_strand_id
1 'polypeptide(L)'
;EKADYIALLKQNLIRPTVLEIWVMNADGSNKRQVTNLNKASFAPYFFPDGKRIIFASNVADPKGRDFDLYMIRVDGTGMERITYNDTFDGFPMFSPDGKKLVFASNRHGAKQGETNIFIADWVE
;
A
#
# COMPACT_ATOMS: atom_id res chain seq x y z
N GLU A 1 -17.14 12.05 -9.40
CA GLU A 1 -16.66 11.69 -8.05
C GLU A 1 -17.77 11.69 -6.99
N LYS A 2 -18.39 12.83 -6.62
CA LYS A 2 -19.45 12.88 -5.58
C LYS A 2 -20.65 11.95 -5.84
N ALA A 3 -21.16 11.90 -7.08
CA ALA A 3 -22.29 11.05 -7.43
C ALA A 3 -21.97 9.54 -7.33
N ASP A 4 -20.77 9.14 -7.77
CA ASP A 4 -20.26 7.76 -7.66
C ASP A 4 -20.07 7.36 -6.19
N TYR A 5 -19.47 8.24 -5.38
CA TYR A 5 -19.34 8.04 -3.93
C TYR A 5 -20.70 7.83 -3.25
N ILE A 6 -21.69 8.70 -3.51
CA ILE A 6 -23.03 8.56 -2.94
C ILE A 6 -23.72 7.28 -3.43
N ALA A 7 -23.52 6.87 -4.68
CA ALA A 7 -24.10 5.65 -5.24
C ALA A 7 -23.50 4.38 -4.60
N LEU A 8 -22.18 4.37 -4.34
CA LEU A 8 -21.49 3.28 -3.65
C LEU A 8 -21.89 3.22 -2.17
N LEU A 9 -22.01 4.36 -1.49
CA LEU A 9 -22.44 4.41 -0.09
C LEU A 9 -23.83 3.78 0.12
N LYS A 10 -24.76 3.97 -0.82
CA LYS A 10 -26.10 3.32 -0.78
C LYS A 10 -26.01 1.79 -0.82
N GLN A 11 -24.90 1.24 -1.31
CA GLN A 11 -24.59 -0.19 -1.37
C GLN A 11 -23.66 -0.63 -0.24
N ASN A 12 -23.35 0.24 0.73
CA ASN A 12 -22.30 0.04 1.75
C ASN A 12 -20.91 -0.20 1.15
N LEU A 13 -20.64 0.40 0.00
CA LEU A 13 -19.36 0.32 -0.70
C LEU A 13 -18.65 1.67 -0.66
N ILE A 14 -17.32 1.61 -0.70
CA ILE A 14 -16.45 2.75 -1.02
C ILE A 14 -15.48 2.31 -2.10
N ARG A 15 -15.08 3.23 -2.97
CA ARG A 15 -13.95 3.02 -3.87
C ARG A 15 -12.82 3.95 -3.43
N PRO A 16 -11.61 3.44 -3.20
CA PRO A 16 -10.45 4.29 -2.97
C PRO A 16 -10.31 5.27 -4.14
N THR A 17 -10.19 6.55 -3.84
CA THR A 17 -9.87 7.58 -4.83
C THR A 17 -8.35 7.79 -4.83
N VAL A 18 -7.88 9.01 -5.05
CA VAL A 18 -6.46 9.36 -4.94
C VAL A 18 -6.08 9.40 -3.46
N LEU A 19 -5.10 8.59 -3.08
CA LEU A 19 -4.49 8.58 -1.75
C LEU A 19 -2.98 8.66 -1.94
N GLU A 20 -2.32 9.54 -1.19
CA GLU A 20 -0.88 9.73 -1.31
C GLU A 20 -0.21 9.61 0.06
N ILE A 21 1.02 9.12 0.06
CA ILE A 21 1.86 9.00 1.24
C ILE A 21 2.59 10.31 1.47
N TRP A 22 2.49 10.80 2.69
CA TRP A 22 3.21 11.96 3.21
C TRP A 22 4.00 11.54 4.44
N VAL A 23 5.12 12.22 4.68
CA VAL A 23 5.89 12.10 5.92
C VAL A 23 6.01 13.47 6.58
N MET A 24 6.13 13.45 7.90
CA MET A 24 6.29 14.62 8.74
C MET A 24 7.00 14.23 10.03
N ASN A 25 7.52 15.22 10.75
CA ASN A 25 8.00 15.03 12.10
C ASN A 25 6.82 14.68 13.04
N ALA A 26 7.11 14.06 14.19
CA ALA A 26 6.09 13.68 15.17
C ALA A 26 5.31 14.88 15.75
N ASP A 27 5.92 16.06 15.76
CA ASP A 27 5.27 17.33 16.14
C ASP A 27 4.41 17.94 15.02
N GLY A 28 4.34 17.29 13.85
CA GLY A 28 3.60 17.74 12.68
C GLY A 28 4.35 18.74 11.78
N SER A 29 5.60 19.10 12.11
CA SER A 29 6.43 19.96 11.26
C SER A 29 7.06 19.17 10.09
N ASN A 30 7.68 19.88 9.14
CA ASN A 30 8.35 19.30 7.98
C ASN A 30 7.50 18.32 7.15
N LYS A 31 6.21 18.64 6.96
CA LYS A 31 5.31 17.86 6.10
C LYS A 31 5.82 17.88 4.66
N ARG A 32 5.96 16.70 4.07
CA ARG A 32 6.38 16.55 2.67
C ARG A 32 5.73 15.34 2.03
N GLN A 33 5.35 15.49 0.77
CA GLN A 33 4.77 14.44 -0.04
C GLN A 33 5.86 13.47 -0.48
N VAL A 34 5.58 12.16 -0.44
CA VAL A 34 6.48 11.09 -0.89
C VAL A 34 5.98 10.48 -2.19
N THR A 35 4.68 10.26 -2.33
CA THR A 35 4.06 9.73 -3.56
C THR A 35 3.17 10.77 -4.22
N ASN A 36 3.13 10.76 -5.55
CA ASN A 36 2.19 11.54 -6.35
C ASN A 36 1.82 10.71 -7.60
N LEU A 37 1.07 9.63 -7.37
CA LEU A 37 0.79 8.60 -8.37
C LEU A 37 -0.58 8.76 -9.02
N ASN A 38 -1.42 9.69 -8.54
CA ASN A 38 -2.82 9.87 -9.00
C ASN A 38 -3.64 8.58 -8.88
N LYS A 39 -3.30 7.79 -7.87
CA LYS A 39 -3.80 6.44 -7.60
C LYS A 39 -3.97 6.30 -6.09
N ALA A 40 -4.42 5.15 -5.61
CA ALA A 40 -4.50 4.92 -4.19
C ALA A 40 -3.15 4.37 -3.70
N SER A 41 -2.45 5.13 -2.87
CA SER A 41 -1.28 4.69 -2.10
C SER A 41 -1.64 4.74 -0.62
N PHE A 42 -1.61 3.61 0.08
CA PHE A 42 -2.08 3.52 1.47
C PHE A 42 -1.35 2.46 2.30
N ALA A 43 -1.67 2.42 3.60
CA ALA A 43 -1.06 1.52 4.59
C ALA A 43 0.49 1.52 4.57
N PRO A 44 1.14 2.69 4.70
CA PRO A 44 2.59 2.77 4.68
C PRO A 44 3.20 2.18 5.96
N TYR A 45 4.40 1.62 5.82
CA TYR A 45 5.26 1.21 6.92
C TYR A 45 6.72 1.52 6.58
N PHE A 46 7.49 2.00 7.56
CA PHE A 46 8.91 2.26 7.37
C PHE A 46 9.71 0.96 7.38
N PHE A 47 10.65 0.81 6.45
CA PHE A 47 11.71 -0.18 6.62
C PHE A 47 12.59 0.21 7.83
N PRO A 48 13.19 -0.74 8.56
CA PRO A 48 13.98 -0.44 9.76
C PRO A 48 15.15 0.54 9.59
N ASP A 49 15.62 0.77 8.36
CA ASP A 49 16.64 1.78 8.06
C ASP A 49 16.13 3.24 8.15
N GLY A 50 14.82 3.45 8.25
CA GLY A 50 14.18 4.76 8.29
C GLY A 50 14.27 5.56 6.98
N LYS A 51 14.80 4.96 5.91
CA LYS A 51 15.05 5.58 4.60
C LYS A 51 14.11 5.06 3.52
N ARG A 52 13.44 3.94 3.74
CA ARG A 52 12.47 3.36 2.81
C ARG A 52 11.10 3.19 3.45
N ILE A 53 10.07 3.26 2.63
CA ILE A 53 8.67 3.05 3.00
C ILE A 53 8.12 1.97 2.08
N ILE A 54 7.54 0.92 2.65
CA ILE A 54 6.69 -0.03 1.93
C ILE A 54 5.24 0.38 2.07
N PHE A 55 4.45 0.27 1.02
CA PHE A 55 3.04 0.67 1.01
C PHE A 55 2.27 -0.14 -0.03
N ALA A 56 0.95 -0.15 0.07
CA ALA A 56 0.08 -0.77 -0.92
C ALA A 56 -0.35 0.25 -1.97
N SER A 57 -0.28 -0.10 -3.25
CA SER A 57 -0.79 0.76 -4.33
C SER A 57 -1.46 0.00 -5.46
N ASN A 58 -2.49 0.61 -6.05
CA ASN A 58 -3.17 0.13 -7.26
C ASN A 58 -2.63 0.79 -8.54
N VAL A 59 -1.41 1.34 -8.49
CA VAL A 59 -0.81 2.08 -9.62
C VAL A 59 -0.65 1.22 -10.88
N ALA A 60 -0.38 -0.08 -10.72
CA ALA A 60 -0.28 -1.01 -11.84
C ALA A 60 -1.63 -1.57 -12.32
N ASP A 61 -2.72 -1.40 -11.56
CA ASP A 61 -4.04 -1.89 -11.96
C ASP A 61 -4.83 -0.81 -12.72
N PRO A 62 -5.15 -1.03 -14.02
CA PRO A 62 -6.01 -0.12 -14.76
C PRO A 62 -7.44 -0.05 -14.20
N LYS A 63 -7.92 -1.09 -13.52
CA LYS A 63 -9.27 -1.14 -12.91
C LYS A 63 -9.32 -0.53 -11.51
N GLY A 64 -8.16 -0.36 -10.87
CA GLY A 64 -7.99 0.26 -9.55
C GLY A 64 -8.49 -0.57 -8.36
N ARG A 65 -8.71 -1.88 -8.51
CA ARG A 65 -9.14 -2.78 -7.42
C ARG A 65 -8.03 -3.66 -6.89
N ASP A 66 -7.05 -3.99 -7.72
CA ASP A 66 -5.92 -4.83 -7.34
C ASP A 66 -4.80 -3.95 -6.81
N PHE A 67 -4.19 -4.37 -5.72
CA PHE A 67 -3.15 -3.63 -5.03
C PHE A 67 -1.94 -4.54 -4.89
N ASP A 68 -0.77 -3.99 -5.17
CA ASP A 68 0.50 -4.63 -4.88
C ASP A 68 1.26 -3.82 -3.83
N LEU A 69 2.28 -4.45 -3.26
CA LEU A 69 3.22 -3.77 -2.39
C LEU A 69 4.29 -3.07 -3.23
N TYR A 70 4.60 -1.84 -2.88
CA TYR A 70 5.65 -1.02 -3.45
C TYR A 70 6.56 -0.53 -2.34
N MET A 71 7.85 -0.40 -2.65
CA MET A 71 8.80 0.29 -1.79
C MET A 71 9.24 1.58 -2.47
N ILE A 72 9.45 2.64 -1.69
CA ILE A 72 9.96 3.93 -2.17
C ILE A 72 10.92 4.50 -1.13
N ARG A 73 11.92 5.27 -1.58
CA ARG A 73 12.75 6.03 -0.65
C ARG A 73 11.93 7.15 -0.03
N VAL A 74 12.28 7.52 1.19
CA VAL A 74 11.60 8.59 1.90
C VAL A 74 11.65 9.88 1.10
N ASP A 75 12.66 10.16 0.29
CA ASP A 75 12.77 11.36 -0.57
C ASP A 75 11.85 11.33 -1.81
N GLY A 76 11.10 10.26 -2.03
CA GLY A 76 10.21 10.08 -3.17
C GLY A 76 10.87 9.46 -4.41
N THR A 77 12.15 9.08 -4.33
CA THR A 77 12.88 8.46 -5.45
C THR A 77 12.93 6.93 -5.33
N GLY A 78 13.32 6.26 -6.42
CA GLY A 78 13.61 4.82 -6.40
C GLY A 78 12.42 3.95 -6.06
N MET A 79 11.22 4.30 -6.55
CA MET A 79 10.04 3.47 -6.37
C MET A 79 10.20 2.14 -7.10
N GLU A 80 9.89 1.04 -6.41
CA GLU A 80 9.94 -0.33 -6.93
C GLU A 80 8.69 -1.11 -6.53
N ARG A 81 8.26 -2.04 -7.39
CA ARG A 81 7.16 -2.96 -7.11
C ARG A 81 7.73 -4.24 -6.50
N ILE A 82 7.19 -4.63 -5.34
CA ILE A 82 7.67 -5.76 -4.54
C ILE A 82 6.85 -7.02 -4.80
N THR A 83 5.54 -6.91 -4.92
CA THR A 83 4.66 -8.05 -5.22
C THR A 83 4.02 -7.92 -6.60
N TYR A 84 3.72 -9.06 -7.21
CA TYR A 84 3.17 -9.16 -8.56
C TYR A 84 2.02 -10.16 -8.53
N ASN A 85 0.86 -9.69 -8.07
CA ASN A 85 -0.31 -10.52 -7.87
C ASN A 85 -1.51 -9.90 -8.59
N ASP A 86 -2.37 -10.72 -9.18
CA ASP A 86 -3.62 -10.27 -9.83
C ASP A 86 -4.78 -10.16 -8.83
N THR A 87 -4.44 -10.04 -7.55
CA THR A 87 -5.37 -9.87 -6.43
C THR A 87 -4.77 -8.89 -5.41
N PHE A 88 -5.49 -8.63 -4.33
CA PHE A 88 -5.08 -7.69 -3.30
C PHE A 88 -3.88 -8.18 -2.48
N ASP A 89 -2.85 -7.34 -2.38
CA ASP A 89 -1.81 -7.36 -1.34
C ASP A 89 -1.82 -6.01 -0.59
N GLY A 90 -1.70 -6.04 0.73
CA GLY A 90 -1.69 -4.82 1.53
C GLY A 90 -1.30 -5.00 2.99
N PHE A 91 -1.35 -3.90 3.74
CA PHE A 91 -0.98 -3.84 5.17
C PHE A 91 0.41 -4.44 5.49
N PRO A 92 1.47 -4.01 4.77
CA PRO A 92 2.82 -4.53 4.99
C PRO A 92 3.41 -4.05 6.32
N MET A 93 4.16 -4.92 7.01
CA MET A 93 4.97 -4.56 8.17
C MET A 93 6.28 -5.35 8.20
N PHE A 94 7.39 -4.66 8.43
CA PHE A 94 8.69 -5.30 8.59
C PHE A 94 8.93 -5.74 10.03
N SER A 95 9.66 -6.85 10.21
CA SER A 95 10.25 -7.18 11.50
C SER A 95 11.29 -6.13 11.92
N PRO A 96 11.54 -5.92 13.22
CA PRO A 96 12.50 -4.91 13.68
C PRO A 96 13.92 -5.08 13.14
N ASP A 97 14.33 -6.31 12.82
CA ASP A 97 15.63 -6.64 12.22
C ASP A 97 15.66 -6.55 10.69
N GLY A 98 14.53 -6.22 10.04
CA GLY A 98 14.41 -6.07 8.60
C GLY A 98 14.46 -7.36 7.81
N LYS A 99 14.44 -8.53 8.47
CA LYS A 99 14.60 -9.84 7.82
C LYS A 99 13.30 -10.49 7.40
N LYS A 100 12.16 -10.00 7.88
CA LYS A 100 10.85 -10.56 7.55
C LYS A 100 9.86 -9.47 7.21
N LEU A 101 8.98 -9.79 6.29
CA LEU A 101 7.83 -8.97 5.91
C LEU A 101 6.55 -9.78 6.18
N VAL A 102 5.64 -9.21 6.97
CA VAL A 102 4.26 -9.69 7.09
C VAL A 102 3.35 -8.80 6.25
N PHE A 103 2.38 -9.40 5.57
CA PHE A 103 1.39 -8.66 4.78
C PHE A 103 0.10 -9.46 4.63
N ALA A 104 -1.00 -8.76 4.38
CA ALA A 104 -2.28 -9.38 4.04
C ALA A 104 -2.36 -9.59 2.53
N SER A 105 -2.90 -10.72 2.10
CA SER A 105 -3.08 -11.02 0.68
C SER A 105 -4.30 -11.89 0.43
N ASN A 106 -4.91 -11.70 -0.74
CA ASN A 106 -5.97 -12.56 -1.26
C ASN A 106 -5.43 -13.72 -2.12
N ARG A 107 -4.10 -13.86 -2.23
CA ARG A 107 -3.49 -15.00 -2.91
C ARG A 107 -3.95 -16.31 -2.29
N HIS A 108 -4.21 -17.29 -3.16
CA HIS A 108 -4.66 -18.64 -2.78
C HIS A 108 -5.99 -18.69 -1.98
N GLY A 109 -6.78 -17.62 -1.94
CA GLY A 109 -8.10 -17.66 -1.32
C GLY A 109 -9.03 -18.64 -2.03
N ALA A 110 -9.81 -19.42 -1.27
CA ALA A 110 -10.77 -20.38 -1.83
C ALA A 110 -12.01 -19.69 -2.42
N LYS A 111 -12.29 -18.45 -1.99
CA LYS A 111 -13.38 -17.61 -2.47
C LYS A 111 -12.95 -16.15 -2.60
N GLN A 112 -13.65 -15.41 -3.45
CA GLN A 112 -13.41 -13.98 -3.63
C GLN A 112 -13.51 -13.21 -2.30
N GLY A 113 -12.52 -12.36 -2.03
CA GLY A 113 -12.46 -11.55 -0.81
C GLY A 113 -11.94 -12.28 0.42
N GLU A 114 -11.52 -13.55 0.29
CA GLU A 114 -10.76 -14.21 1.35
C GLU A 114 -9.36 -13.59 1.45
N THR A 115 -9.04 -13.07 2.63
CA THR A 115 -7.75 -12.44 2.93
C THR A 115 -7.03 -13.26 4.00
N ASN A 116 -5.80 -13.64 3.71
CA ASN A 116 -4.92 -14.38 4.62
C ASN A 116 -3.68 -13.53 4.94
N ILE A 117 -2.98 -13.90 6.03
CA ILE A 117 -1.72 -13.27 6.44
C ILE A 117 -0.56 -14.12 5.99
N PHE A 118 0.39 -13.51 5.30
CA PHE A 118 1.61 -14.13 4.80
C PHE A 118 2.82 -13.55 5.49
N ILE A 119 3.82 -14.39 5.71
CA ILE A 119 5.16 -13.99 6.14
C ILE A 119 6.16 -14.42 5.08
N ALA A 120 7.07 -13.52 4.73
CA ALA A 120 8.15 -13.78 3.80
C ALA A 120 9.48 -13.40 4.44
N ASP A 121 10.54 -14.12 4.07
CA ASP A 121 11.91 -13.67 4.32
C ASP A 121 12.23 -12.51 3.36
N TRP A 122 12.80 -11.45 3.91
CA TRP A 122 13.25 -10.30 3.14
C TRP A 122 14.72 -10.48 2.76
N VAL A 123 15.02 -10.30 1.48
CA VAL A 123 16.36 -10.38 0.91
C VAL A 123 16.62 -9.08 0.16
N GLU A 124 17.73 -8.43 0.47
CA GLU A 124 18.20 -7.21 -0.21
C GLU A 124 18.80 -7.51 -1.58
#